data_AF-A0A318KI42-F1
#
_entry.id   AF-A0A318KI42-F1
#
_cell.length_a   1.000
_cell.length_b   1.000
_cell.length_c   1.000
_cell.angle_alpha   90.00
_cell.angle_beta   90.00
_cell.angle_gamma   90.00
#
_symmetry.space_group_name_H-M   'P 1'
#
loop_
_entity.id
_entity.type
_entity.pdbx_description
1 polymer ?
#
loop_
_entity_poly.entity_id
_entity_poly.type
_entity_poly.pdbx_seq_one_letter_code
_entity_poly.pdbx_strand_id
1 'polypeptide(L)'
;MSDKTLKEISAEANTLTDYNNVFAVLNAINVNDKKEEKNGLSYLSWAWAWGEAKKIYPDATYTIYENAAGWCYHTDNLTCWVKTGVTINGLEHIEYLPVMDYKNKSIPADKVTSFDVNKAIQRSLTKALARHGLGLYIYAGEDLPEVDKGKEIAKRQEEQMLRWSEYRSKLTDLKVDFREDEETVNYILKNAKVKSQDLDKLTVDETDRLLNVYLGIIQNKEKSKEVKQGNEKPEVKPEQTETNKQDNIKACMAYRDELKKVGIDYLSSKVVEWCKKNTRTGITTMDLTKLNNEQIIDMINLYARLHAEKKAKDHEKQAQKKA
;
A
#
# COMPACT_ATOMS: atom_id res chain seq x y z
N MET A 1 -26.79 -12.96 -40.93
CA MET A 1 -26.02 -12.49 -39.76
C MET A 1 -26.92 -11.52 -39.04
N SER A 2 -27.55 -11.92 -37.93
CA SER A 2 -28.50 -11.05 -37.23
C SER A 2 -27.73 -10.01 -36.42
N ASP A 3 -27.98 -8.76 -36.75
CA ASP A 3 -27.46 -7.57 -36.08
C ASP A 3 -28.03 -7.52 -34.66
N LYS A 4 -27.31 -8.13 -33.70
CA LYS A 4 -27.66 -8.03 -32.28
C LYS A 4 -27.35 -6.61 -31.85
N THR A 5 -28.39 -5.91 -31.43
CA THR A 5 -28.31 -4.51 -31.00
C THR A 5 -27.33 -4.40 -29.83
N LEU A 6 -26.57 -3.30 -29.72
CA LEU A 6 -25.65 -3.06 -28.58
C LEU A 6 -26.33 -3.22 -27.20
N LYS A 7 -27.65 -3.01 -27.11
CA LYS A 7 -28.45 -3.30 -25.92
C LYS A 7 -28.54 -4.80 -25.60
N GLU A 8 -28.69 -5.66 -26.61
CA GLU A 8 -28.77 -7.12 -26.45
C GLU A 8 -27.40 -7.72 -26.11
N ILE A 9 -26.31 -7.18 -26.69
CA ILE A 9 -24.94 -7.54 -26.31
C ILE A 9 -24.65 -7.11 -24.86
N SER A 10 -25.17 -5.96 -24.42
CA SER A 10 -25.04 -5.53 -23.01
C SER A 10 -25.91 -6.34 -22.04
N ALA A 11 -27.02 -6.90 -22.52
CA ALA A 11 -27.89 -7.76 -21.72
C ALA A 11 -27.34 -9.18 -21.57
N GLU A 12 -26.70 -9.73 -22.61
CA GLU A 12 -26.05 -11.06 -22.56
C GLU A 12 -24.73 -11.03 -21.77
N ALA A 13 -23.99 -9.91 -21.77
CA ALA A 13 -22.76 -9.75 -20.98
C ALA A 13 -22.99 -9.75 -19.45
N ASN A 14 -24.24 -9.63 -18.99
CA ASN A 14 -24.60 -9.64 -17.56
C ASN A 14 -25.15 -10.99 -17.05
N THR A 15 -25.09 -12.07 -17.85
CA THR A 15 -25.67 -13.37 -17.47
C THR A 15 -24.64 -14.40 -17.01
N LEU A 16 -23.72 -14.02 -16.11
CA LEU A 16 -22.89 -15.01 -15.36
C LEU A 16 -22.32 -14.50 -14.02
N THR A 17 -22.96 -13.52 -13.37
CA THR A 17 -22.88 -13.39 -11.91
C THR A 17 -24.13 -14.01 -11.34
N ASP A 18 -23.99 -15.15 -10.69
CA ASP A 18 -25.05 -15.73 -9.88
C ASP A 18 -25.37 -14.74 -8.73
N TYR A 19 -26.41 -13.93 -8.91
CA TYR A 19 -26.90 -12.95 -7.92
C TYR A 19 -27.35 -13.61 -6.60
N ASN A 20 -27.38 -14.95 -6.53
CA ASN A 20 -27.55 -15.65 -5.27
C ASN A 20 -26.32 -15.54 -4.37
N ASN A 21 -25.12 -15.38 -4.94
CA ASN A 21 -23.90 -15.20 -4.17
C ASN A 21 -23.66 -13.72 -3.84
N VAL A 22 -24.42 -13.23 -2.85
CA VAL A 22 -24.36 -11.85 -2.35
C VAL A 22 -22.93 -11.41 -2.06
N PHE A 23 -22.16 -12.29 -1.40
CA PHE A 23 -20.77 -12.02 -1.04
C PHE A 23 -19.88 -11.74 -2.24
N ALA A 24 -19.90 -12.61 -3.25
CA ALA A 24 -19.07 -12.46 -4.43
C ALA A 24 -19.41 -11.16 -5.18
N VAL A 25 -20.70 -10.84 -5.31
CA VAL A 25 -21.18 -9.64 -6.00
C VAL A 25 -20.73 -8.37 -5.28
N LEU A 26 -20.94 -8.29 -3.96
CA LEU A 26 -20.58 -7.08 -3.21
C LEU A 26 -19.08 -6.93 -3.02
N ASN A 27 -18.33 -8.03 -2.87
CA ASN A 27 -16.87 -8.00 -2.72
C ASN A 27 -16.14 -7.61 -4.02
N ALA A 28 -16.78 -7.79 -5.18
CA ALA A 28 -16.23 -7.33 -6.46
C ALA A 28 -16.24 -5.79 -6.61
N ILE A 29 -16.99 -5.07 -5.76
CA ILE A 29 -17.08 -3.62 -5.81
C ILE A 29 -15.80 -3.02 -5.22
N ASN A 30 -15.04 -2.32 -6.05
CA ASN A 30 -13.86 -1.58 -5.61
C ASN A 30 -14.29 -0.33 -4.83
N VAL A 31 -13.90 -0.26 -3.55
CA VAL A 31 -14.21 0.86 -2.65
C VAL A 31 -13.01 1.75 -2.36
N ASN A 32 -11.84 1.52 -2.98
CA ASN A 32 -10.60 2.22 -2.63
C ASN A 32 -10.68 3.75 -2.83
N ASP A 33 -11.40 4.22 -3.85
CA ASP A 33 -11.58 5.66 -4.10
C ASP A 33 -12.67 6.30 -3.20
N LYS A 34 -13.27 5.48 -2.33
CA LYS A 34 -14.36 5.86 -1.42
C LYS A 34 -14.01 5.62 0.04
N LYS A 35 -12.88 4.96 0.31
CA LYS A 35 -12.39 4.75 1.66
C LYS A 35 -11.74 6.03 2.17
N GLU A 36 -12.00 6.35 3.42
CA GLU A 36 -11.32 7.41 4.16
C GLU A 36 -10.40 6.77 5.20
N GLU A 37 -9.23 7.35 5.42
CA GLU A 37 -8.31 6.89 6.46
C GLU A 37 -8.29 7.87 7.62
N LYS A 38 -8.48 7.37 8.84
CA LYS A 38 -8.44 8.19 10.06
C LYS A 38 -7.88 7.40 11.23
N ASN A 39 -6.89 7.97 11.92
CA ASN A 39 -6.19 7.32 13.04
C ASN A 39 -5.70 5.91 12.69
N GLY A 40 -5.30 5.73 11.43
CA GLY A 40 -4.78 4.47 10.93
C GLY A 40 -5.78 3.38 10.61
N LEU A 41 -7.08 3.64 10.77
CA LEU A 41 -8.16 2.77 10.34
C LEU A 41 -8.73 3.27 9.00
N SER A 42 -9.22 2.34 8.19
CA SER A 42 -9.96 2.66 6.96
C SER A 42 -11.46 2.61 7.21
N TYR A 43 -12.19 3.57 6.66
CA TYR A 43 -13.63 3.70 6.82
C TYR A 43 -14.29 3.84 5.46
N LEU A 44 -15.51 3.33 5.35
CA LEU A 44 -16.38 3.58 4.21
C LEU A 44 -17.54 4.45 4.69
N SER A 45 -17.93 5.44 3.88
CA SER A 45 -19.11 6.25 4.16
C SER A 45 -20.36 5.35 4.21
N TRP A 46 -21.11 5.40 5.32
CA TRP A 46 -22.30 4.58 5.51
C TRP A 46 -23.34 4.80 4.40
N ALA A 47 -23.58 6.06 4.03
CA ALA A 47 -24.58 6.44 3.04
C ALA A 47 -24.20 5.94 1.65
N TRP A 48 -22.89 5.99 1.34
CA TRP A 48 -22.38 5.46 0.09
C TRP A 48 -22.48 3.93 0.07
N ALA A 49 -22.02 3.26 1.13
CA ALA A 49 -22.06 1.81 1.24
C ALA A 49 -23.49 1.27 1.11
N TRP A 50 -24.43 1.87 1.85
CA TRP A 50 -25.85 1.52 1.77
C TRP A 50 -26.43 1.80 0.38
N GLY A 51 -26.07 2.93 -0.23
CA GLY A 51 -26.49 3.28 -1.58
C GLY A 51 -26.04 2.25 -2.62
N GLU A 52 -24.78 1.79 -2.58
CA GLU A 52 -24.28 0.76 -3.50
C GLU A 52 -24.99 -0.58 -3.30
N ALA A 53 -25.22 -0.98 -2.04
CA ALA A 53 -25.96 -2.20 -1.76
C ALA A 53 -27.40 -2.14 -2.31
N LYS A 54 -28.12 -1.02 -2.12
CA LYS A 54 -29.50 -0.86 -2.60
C LYS A 54 -29.64 -0.79 -4.12
N LYS A 55 -28.59 -0.40 -4.86
CA LYS A 55 -28.59 -0.45 -6.33
C LYS A 55 -28.67 -1.88 -6.86
N ILE A 56 -28.06 -2.83 -6.14
CA ILE A 56 -27.95 -4.23 -6.54
C ILE A 56 -29.04 -5.08 -5.87
N TYR A 57 -29.31 -4.80 -4.59
CA TYR A 57 -30.32 -5.47 -3.78
C TYR A 57 -31.33 -4.44 -3.24
N PRO A 58 -32.30 -4.00 -4.07
CA PRO A 58 -33.30 -3.00 -3.67
C PRO A 58 -34.17 -3.42 -2.49
N ASP A 59 -34.27 -4.72 -2.20
CA ASP A 59 -35.04 -5.25 -1.07
C ASP A 59 -34.20 -5.40 0.21
N ALA A 60 -32.91 -5.03 0.17
CA ALA A 60 -32.06 -5.06 1.37
C ALA A 60 -32.67 -4.19 2.48
N THR A 61 -32.65 -4.72 3.70
CA THR A 61 -33.13 -4.05 4.91
C THR A 61 -32.03 -4.05 5.97
N TYR A 62 -32.21 -3.20 6.98
CA TYR A 62 -31.39 -3.23 8.18
C TYR A 62 -32.26 -3.13 9.42
N THR A 63 -31.70 -3.54 10.55
CA THR A 63 -32.37 -3.49 11.86
C THR A 63 -31.42 -2.88 12.88
N ILE A 64 -31.94 -1.94 13.67
CA ILE A 64 -31.30 -1.45 14.88
C ILE A 64 -31.97 -2.19 16.02
N TYR A 65 -31.23 -3.04 16.71
CA TYR A 65 -31.81 -3.86 17.78
C TYR A 65 -31.90 -3.05 19.06
N GLU A 66 -33.07 -3.08 19.67
CA GLU A 66 -33.31 -2.44 20.97
C GLU A 66 -33.02 -3.41 22.12
N ASN A 67 -32.68 -2.84 23.28
CA ASN A 67 -32.63 -3.60 24.53
C ASN A 67 -34.04 -3.82 25.11
N ALA A 68 -34.15 -4.55 26.22
CA ALA A 68 -35.44 -4.85 26.86
C ALA A 68 -36.23 -3.60 27.33
N ALA A 69 -35.57 -2.44 27.45
CA ALA A 69 -36.18 -1.16 27.81
C ALA A 69 -36.53 -0.29 26.58
N GLY A 70 -36.35 -0.80 25.36
CA GLY A 70 -36.61 -0.07 24.12
C GLY A 70 -35.51 0.91 23.71
N TRP A 71 -34.30 0.80 24.26
CA TRP A 71 -33.20 1.68 23.85
C TRP A 71 -32.43 1.10 22.68
N CYS A 72 -32.04 1.94 21.72
CA CYS A 72 -31.23 1.57 20.55
C CYS A 72 -29.75 1.27 20.85
N TYR A 73 -29.41 1.13 22.13
CA TYR A 73 -28.08 0.73 22.60
C TYR A 73 -28.21 -0.15 23.85
N HIS A 74 -27.13 -0.87 24.13
CA HIS A 74 -26.99 -1.77 25.25
C HIS A 74 -25.87 -1.28 26.17
N THR A 75 -25.94 -1.66 27.44
CA THR A 75 -24.95 -1.26 28.45
C THR A 75 -24.84 -2.31 29.55
N ASP A 76 -23.65 -2.42 30.13
CA ASP A 76 -23.33 -3.17 31.34
C ASP A 76 -23.22 -2.24 32.57
N ASN A 77 -23.66 -0.98 32.43
CA ASN A 77 -23.47 0.15 33.36
C ASN A 77 -22.04 0.70 33.45
N LEU A 78 -21.08 0.14 32.71
CA LEU A 78 -19.71 0.66 32.62
C LEU A 78 -19.45 1.29 31.25
N THR A 79 -19.90 0.63 30.19
CA THR A 79 -19.74 1.05 28.79
C THR A 79 -21.03 0.83 28.00
N CYS A 80 -21.06 1.29 26.75
CA CYS A 80 -22.20 1.10 25.86
C CYS A 80 -21.76 0.46 24.54
N TRP A 81 -22.68 -0.28 23.92
CA TRP A 81 -22.52 -0.81 22.57
C TRP A 81 -23.86 -0.82 21.83
N VAL A 82 -23.81 -0.93 20.51
CA VAL A 82 -24.99 -1.05 19.66
C VAL A 82 -25.01 -2.44 19.02
N LYS A 83 -26.21 -2.93 18.70
CA LYS A 83 -26.42 -4.15 17.93
C LYS A 83 -27.21 -3.78 16.68
N THR A 84 -26.65 -4.03 15.51
CA THR A 84 -27.33 -3.79 14.24
C THR A 84 -27.26 -5.02 13.35
N GLY A 85 -28.16 -5.12 12.39
CA GLY A 85 -28.17 -6.20 11.41
C GLY A 85 -28.47 -5.67 10.02
N VAL A 86 -27.89 -6.29 9.01
CA VAL A 86 -28.20 -6.05 7.59
C VAL A 86 -28.67 -7.35 6.97
N THR A 87 -29.84 -7.32 6.32
CA THR A 87 -30.44 -8.46 5.66
C THR A 87 -30.46 -8.26 4.14
N ILE A 88 -29.88 -9.22 3.41
CA ILE A 88 -29.87 -9.26 1.94
C ILE A 88 -30.24 -10.68 1.51
N ASN A 89 -31.19 -10.83 0.59
CA ASN A 89 -31.69 -12.12 0.11
C ASN A 89 -32.07 -13.09 1.25
N GLY A 90 -32.63 -12.58 2.34
CA GLY A 90 -33.05 -13.38 3.51
C GLY A 90 -31.92 -13.81 4.45
N LEU A 91 -30.66 -13.51 4.14
CA LEU A 91 -29.53 -13.73 5.06
C LEU A 91 -29.26 -12.46 5.85
N GLU A 92 -29.26 -12.56 7.18
CA GLU A 92 -28.87 -11.47 8.07
C GLU A 92 -27.43 -11.64 8.56
N HIS A 93 -26.68 -10.54 8.55
CA HIS A 93 -25.43 -10.41 9.29
C HIS A 93 -25.59 -9.37 10.40
N ILE A 94 -25.36 -9.81 11.63
CA ILE A 94 -25.42 -8.99 12.83
C ILE A 94 -24.02 -8.49 13.19
N GLU A 95 -23.93 -7.23 13.57
CA GLU A 95 -22.73 -6.60 14.09
C GLU A 95 -23.00 -5.97 15.45
N TYR A 96 -22.08 -6.21 16.39
CA TYR A 96 -22.03 -5.52 17.67
C TYR A 96 -20.87 -4.53 17.63
N LEU A 97 -21.10 -3.28 18.03
CA LEU A 97 -20.04 -2.28 18.03
C LEU A 97 -20.04 -1.47 19.33
N PRO A 98 -18.90 -1.38 20.05
CA PRO A 98 -18.76 -0.49 21.19
C PRO A 98 -18.97 0.98 20.79
N VAL A 99 -19.56 1.75 21.69
CA VAL A 99 -19.63 3.20 21.59
C VAL A 99 -18.29 3.76 22.04
N MET A 100 -17.54 4.33 21.10
CA MET A 100 -16.15 4.73 21.28
C MET A 100 -15.91 6.20 20.92
N ASP A 101 -14.88 6.77 21.53
CA ASP A 101 -14.38 8.10 21.19
C ASP A 101 -13.58 8.08 19.87
N TYR A 102 -13.03 9.24 19.49
CA TYR A 102 -12.23 9.36 18.27
C TYR A 102 -10.90 8.60 18.33
N LYS A 103 -10.46 8.14 19.50
CA LYS A 103 -9.26 7.32 19.71
C LYS A 103 -9.59 5.82 19.79
N ASN A 104 -10.81 5.43 19.39
CA ASN A 104 -11.31 4.05 19.48
C ASN A 104 -11.32 3.49 20.91
N LYS A 105 -11.43 4.35 21.93
CA LYS A 105 -11.61 3.91 23.31
C LYS A 105 -13.08 3.92 23.67
N SER A 106 -13.56 2.87 24.34
CA SER A 106 -14.93 2.84 24.85
C SER A 106 -15.20 4.05 25.73
N ILE A 107 -16.31 4.74 25.45
CA ILE A 107 -16.74 5.87 26.27
C ILE A 107 -17.45 5.30 27.52
N PRO A 108 -17.09 5.75 28.74
CA PRO A 108 -17.81 5.39 29.95
C PRO A 108 -19.31 5.71 29.83
N ALA A 109 -20.17 4.83 30.34
CA ALA A 109 -21.62 4.91 30.14
C ALA A 109 -22.22 6.26 30.60
N ASP A 110 -21.68 6.87 31.65
CA ASP A 110 -22.07 8.18 32.18
C ASP A 110 -21.71 9.38 31.28
N LYS A 111 -20.86 9.15 30.27
CA LYS A 111 -20.39 10.17 29.32
C LYS A 111 -20.89 9.94 27.88
N VAL A 112 -21.60 8.84 27.63
CA VAL A 112 -22.12 8.53 26.29
C VAL A 112 -23.23 9.51 25.93
N THR A 113 -23.11 10.13 24.76
CA THR A 113 -24.17 10.97 24.20
C THR A 113 -24.95 10.23 23.11
N SER A 114 -26.16 10.70 22.79
CA SER A 114 -26.95 10.19 21.67
C SER A 114 -26.22 10.31 20.33
N PHE A 115 -25.32 11.29 20.19
CA PHE A 115 -24.50 11.46 19.00
C PHE A 115 -23.44 10.36 18.87
N ASP A 116 -22.84 9.94 19.98
CA ASP A 116 -21.88 8.82 20.01
C ASP A 116 -22.58 7.50 19.65
N VAL A 117 -23.78 7.29 20.18
CA VAL A 117 -24.63 6.13 19.84
C VAL A 117 -24.98 6.13 18.35
N ASN A 118 -25.45 7.25 17.80
CA ASN A 118 -25.79 7.32 16.38
C ASN A 118 -24.56 7.03 15.49
N LYS A 119 -23.39 7.58 15.82
CA LYS A 119 -22.15 7.26 15.10
C LYS A 119 -21.81 5.77 15.17
N ALA A 120 -21.96 5.14 16.34
CA ALA A 120 -21.74 3.71 16.50
C ALA A 120 -22.73 2.90 15.65
N ILE A 121 -24.01 3.28 15.59
CA ILE A 121 -25.03 2.64 14.73
C ILE A 121 -24.58 2.68 13.26
N GLN A 122 -24.21 3.84 12.73
CA GLN A 122 -23.82 3.96 11.32
C GLN A 122 -22.58 3.13 10.99
N ARG A 123 -21.58 3.11 11.89
CA ARG A 123 -20.39 2.28 11.75
C ARG A 123 -20.72 0.78 11.81
N SER A 124 -21.58 0.39 12.74
CA SER A 124 -22.03 -1.00 12.94
C SER A 124 -22.77 -1.51 11.70
N LEU A 125 -23.70 -0.72 11.15
CA LEU A 125 -24.42 -1.05 9.90
C LEU A 125 -23.48 -1.23 8.72
N THR A 126 -22.49 -0.34 8.58
CA THR A 126 -21.50 -0.42 7.51
C THR A 126 -20.67 -1.70 7.63
N LYS A 127 -20.27 -2.08 8.86
CA LYS A 127 -19.56 -3.33 9.12
C LYS A 127 -20.42 -4.56 8.89
N ALA A 128 -21.69 -4.55 9.29
CA ALA A 128 -22.66 -5.60 8.98
C ALA A 128 -22.82 -5.80 7.47
N LEU A 129 -22.88 -4.71 6.69
CA LEU A 129 -22.90 -4.75 5.23
C LEU A 129 -21.58 -5.27 4.64
N ALA A 130 -20.45 -4.96 5.27
CA ALA A 130 -19.16 -5.50 4.86
C ALA A 130 -19.07 -7.02 5.07
N ARG A 131 -19.77 -7.59 6.05
CA ARG A 131 -19.91 -9.06 6.19
C ARG A 131 -20.60 -9.69 4.99
N HIS A 132 -21.49 -8.96 4.33
CA HIS A 132 -22.07 -9.35 3.04
C HIS A 132 -21.11 -9.16 1.85
N GLY A 133 -19.86 -8.74 2.08
CA GLY A 133 -18.80 -8.66 1.08
C GLY A 133 -18.37 -7.24 0.72
N LEU A 134 -19.21 -6.22 0.91
CA LEU A 134 -18.92 -4.87 0.45
C LEU A 134 -17.74 -4.24 1.22
N GLY A 135 -16.60 -4.09 0.55
CA GLY A 135 -15.44 -3.44 1.14
C GLY A 135 -14.84 -4.16 2.34
N LEU A 136 -15.13 -5.45 2.56
CA LEU A 136 -14.64 -6.21 3.72
C LEU A 136 -13.12 -6.12 3.89
N TYR A 137 -12.40 -6.11 2.78
CA TYR A 137 -10.94 -6.06 2.74
C TYR A 137 -10.33 -4.79 3.36
N ILE A 138 -11.08 -3.67 3.47
CA ILE A 138 -10.55 -2.45 4.09
C ILE A 138 -10.48 -2.56 5.62
N TYR A 139 -11.22 -3.51 6.20
CA TYR A 139 -11.22 -3.80 7.64
C TYR A 139 -10.24 -4.91 8.02
N ALA A 140 -9.59 -5.55 7.04
CA ALA A 140 -8.56 -6.54 7.32
C ALA A 140 -7.36 -5.87 8.00
N GLY A 141 -6.91 -6.43 9.13
CA GLY A 141 -5.80 -5.89 9.91
C GLY A 141 -6.22 -4.97 11.07
N GLU A 142 -7.51 -4.63 11.23
CA GLU A 142 -8.01 -4.03 12.49
C GLU A 142 -7.90 -5.00 13.68
N ASP A 143 -7.85 -6.29 13.40
CA ASP A 143 -7.68 -7.40 14.34
C ASP A 143 -6.22 -7.64 14.75
N LEU A 144 -5.27 -7.04 14.04
CA LEU A 144 -3.86 -7.11 14.36
C LEU A 144 -3.52 -6.04 15.41
N PRO A 145 -2.48 -6.23 16.25
CA PRO A 145 -2.08 -5.24 17.24
C PRO A 145 -1.88 -3.87 16.58
N GLU A 146 -2.48 -2.83 17.15
CA GLU A 146 -2.26 -1.45 16.68
C GLU A 146 -0.76 -1.14 16.75
N VAL A 147 -0.12 -1.02 15.59
CA VAL A 147 1.19 -0.36 15.51
C VAL A 147 0.90 1.10 15.84
N ASP A 148 1.40 1.57 16.99
CA ASP A 148 1.20 2.94 17.46
C ASP A 148 1.81 3.92 16.44
N LYS A 149 0.99 4.37 15.50
CA LYS A 149 1.40 5.25 14.40
C LYS A 149 2.02 6.55 14.94
N GLY A 150 1.67 6.97 16.15
CA GLY A 150 2.29 8.10 16.82
C GLY A 150 3.76 7.85 17.16
N LYS A 151 4.09 6.65 17.66
CA LYS A 151 5.49 6.24 17.90
C LYS A 151 6.28 6.06 16.61
N GLU A 152 5.65 5.54 15.55
CA GLU A 152 6.30 5.38 14.25
C GLU A 152 6.59 6.73 13.59
N ILE A 153 5.66 7.69 13.68
CA ILE A 153 5.85 9.06 13.22
C ILE A 153 6.94 9.75 14.03
N ALA A 154 6.93 9.63 15.37
CA ALA A 154 7.97 10.21 16.22
C ALA A 154 9.35 9.65 15.89
N LYS A 155 9.46 8.33 15.70
CA LYS A 155 10.70 7.67 15.27
C LYS A 155 11.16 8.15 13.90
N ARG A 156 10.26 8.27 12.92
CA ARG A 156 10.59 8.84 11.60
C ARG A 156 11.08 10.28 11.72
N GLN A 157 10.45 11.10 12.56
CA GLN A 157 10.87 12.48 12.78
C GLN A 157 12.27 12.57 13.41
N GLU A 158 12.58 11.72 14.40
CA GLU A 158 13.92 11.63 14.99
C GLU A 158 14.98 11.23 13.95
N GLU A 159 14.70 10.20 13.14
CA GLU A 159 15.59 9.76 12.06
C GLU A 159 15.77 10.85 10.99
N GLN A 160 14.71 11.58 10.65
CA GLN A 160 14.75 12.69 9.70
C GLN A 160 15.58 13.85 10.23
N MET A 161 15.46 14.20 11.51
CA MET A 161 16.24 15.26 12.14
C MET A 161 17.74 14.94 12.12
N LEU A 162 18.10 13.68 12.37
CA LEU A 162 19.50 13.22 12.30
C LEU A 162 20.05 13.33 10.87
N ARG A 163 19.31 12.81 9.88
CA ARG A 163 19.70 12.90 8.45
C ARG A 163 19.80 14.34 7.97
N TRP A 164 18.87 15.20 8.38
CA TRP A 164 18.88 16.61 8.02
C TRP A 164 20.14 17.31 8.51
N SER A 165 20.53 17.05 9.77
CA SER A 165 21.77 17.60 10.35
C SER A 165 23.00 17.11 9.58
N GLU A 166 23.08 15.80 9.33
CA GLU A 166 24.17 15.17 8.58
C GLU A 166 24.30 15.75 7.17
N TYR A 167 23.19 15.82 6.42
CA TYR A 167 23.19 16.28 5.03
C TYR A 167 23.55 17.76 4.93
N ARG A 168 23.09 18.60 5.85
CA ARG A 168 23.48 20.02 5.87
C ARG A 168 24.98 20.20 6.14
N SER A 169 25.57 19.40 7.01
CA SER A 169 27.03 19.39 7.21
C SER A 169 27.75 19.02 5.91
N LYS A 170 27.37 17.90 5.29
CA LYS A 170 27.98 17.44 4.03
C LYS A 170 27.85 18.44 2.90
N LEU A 171 26.69 19.06 2.73
CA LEU A 171 26.49 20.11 1.73
C LEU A 171 27.44 21.30 1.96
N THR A 172 27.63 21.70 3.22
CA THR A 172 28.58 22.75 3.61
C THR A 172 30.01 22.33 3.27
N ASP A 173 30.42 21.11 3.62
CA ASP A 173 31.75 20.55 3.31
C ASP A 173 32.00 20.44 1.79
N LEU A 174 30.92 20.20 1.03
CA LEU A 174 30.90 20.18 -0.43
C LEU A 174 30.87 21.57 -1.06
N LYS A 175 30.86 22.64 -0.25
CA LYS A 175 30.75 24.04 -0.67
C LYS A 175 29.50 24.28 -1.51
N VAL A 176 28.41 23.59 -1.19
CA VAL A 176 27.09 23.86 -1.73
C VAL A 176 26.43 24.87 -0.82
N ASP A 177 26.10 26.03 -1.36
CA ASP A 177 25.29 27.00 -0.65
C ASP A 177 23.81 26.65 -0.86
N PHE A 178 23.23 25.99 0.13
CA PHE A 178 21.82 25.57 0.10
C PHE A 178 20.90 26.53 0.88
N ARG A 179 21.42 27.69 1.31
CA ARG A 179 20.72 28.64 2.18
C ARG A 179 20.54 30.00 1.55
N GLU A 180 21.57 30.53 0.91
CA GLU A 180 21.62 31.91 0.40
C GLU A 180 21.62 31.96 -1.13
N ASP A 181 22.22 30.95 -1.79
CA ASP A 181 22.22 30.87 -3.25
C ASP A 181 20.81 30.59 -3.80
N GLU A 182 20.23 31.60 -4.45
CA GLU A 182 18.84 31.60 -4.89
C GLU A 182 18.56 30.48 -5.90
N GLU A 183 19.50 30.18 -6.81
CA GLU A 183 19.34 29.10 -7.79
C GLU A 183 19.27 27.72 -7.11
N THR A 184 20.18 27.45 -6.17
CA THR A 184 20.21 26.20 -5.42
C THR A 184 18.98 26.06 -4.51
N VAL A 185 18.59 27.13 -3.82
CA VAL A 185 17.38 27.15 -2.98
C VAL A 185 16.13 26.87 -3.82
N ASN A 186 15.98 27.55 -4.96
CA ASN A 186 14.85 27.36 -5.87
C ASN A 186 14.82 25.94 -6.45
N TYR A 187 15.98 25.39 -6.82
CA TYR A 187 16.10 24.00 -7.26
C TYR A 187 15.62 23.03 -6.16
N ILE A 188 16.06 23.23 -4.92
CA ILE A 188 15.67 22.37 -3.79
C ILE A 188 14.16 22.41 -3.56
N LEU A 189 13.60 23.61 -3.40
CA LEU A 189 12.18 23.80 -3.10
C LEU A 189 11.29 23.24 -4.21
N LYS A 190 11.66 23.48 -5.48
CA LYS A 190 10.91 22.99 -6.64
C LYS A 190 10.92 21.47 -6.75
N ASN A 191 12.09 20.83 -6.60
CA ASN A 191 12.20 19.37 -6.73
C ASN A 191 11.59 18.62 -5.55
N ALA A 192 11.73 19.16 -4.33
CA ALA A 192 11.10 18.58 -3.14
C ALA A 192 9.59 18.87 -3.08
N LYS A 193 9.10 19.85 -3.87
CA LYS A 193 7.72 20.35 -3.86
C LYS A 193 7.32 20.87 -2.48
N VAL A 194 8.18 21.72 -1.90
CA VAL A 194 7.99 22.31 -0.57
C VAL A 194 8.15 23.83 -0.64
N LYS A 195 7.56 24.54 0.33
CA LYS A 195 7.63 26.01 0.40
C LYS A 195 8.81 26.53 1.24
N SER A 196 9.41 25.66 2.05
CA SER A 196 10.51 26.01 2.94
C SER A 196 11.41 24.79 3.15
N GLN A 197 12.64 25.04 3.60
CA GLN A 197 13.58 24.00 4.06
C GLN A 197 13.58 23.87 5.60
N ASP A 198 12.68 24.60 6.28
CA ASP A 198 12.48 24.61 7.72
C ASP A 198 11.62 23.41 8.14
N LEU A 199 12.21 22.47 8.89
CA LEU A 199 11.55 21.22 9.30
C LEU A 199 10.28 21.46 10.10
N ASP A 200 10.22 22.51 10.92
CA ASP A 200 9.06 22.82 11.76
C ASP A 200 7.82 23.22 10.93
N LYS A 201 8.03 23.53 9.64
CA LYS A 201 6.97 23.92 8.69
C LYS A 201 6.64 22.82 7.69
N LEU A 202 7.22 21.62 7.84
CA LEU A 202 7.06 20.51 6.91
C LEU A 202 6.40 19.30 7.59
N THR A 203 5.55 18.63 6.83
CA THR A 203 5.06 17.29 7.19
C THR A 203 6.17 16.25 7.04
N VAL A 204 6.00 15.07 7.67
CA VAL A 204 6.96 13.96 7.60
C VAL A 204 7.30 13.57 6.17
N ASP A 205 6.31 13.53 5.28
CA ASP A 205 6.53 13.15 3.87
C ASP A 205 7.14 14.29 3.03
N GLU A 206 6.88 15.55 3.39
CA GLU A 206 7.58 16.71 2.81
C GLU A 206 9.05 16.73 3.20
N THR A 207 9.36 16.41 4.45
CA THR A 207 10.72 16.29 4.96
C THR A 207 11.49 15.19 4.23
N ASP A 208 10.90 14.02 3.99
CA ASP A 208 11.57 12.96 3.21
C ASP A 208 11.89 13.40 1.78
N ARG A 209 10.98 14.11 1.13
CA ARG A 209 11.24 14.67 -0.22
C ARG A 209 12.40 15.66 -0.19
N LEU A 210 12.44 16.54 0.81
CA LEU A 210 13.54 17.49 1.00
C LEU A 210 14.88 16.77 1.19
N LEU A 211 14.92 15.78 2.09
CA LEU A 211 16.13 15.00 2.38
C LEU A 211 16.63 14.22 1.17
N ASN A 212 15.72 13.67 0.36
CA ASN A 212 16.10 12.99 -0.88
C ASN A 212 16.74 13.95 -1.89
N VAL A 213 16.27 15.19 -1.98
CA VAL A 213 16.90 16.21 -2.85
C VAL A 213 18.29 16.59 -2.33
N TYR A 214 18.45 16.78 -1.01
CA TYR A 214 19.76 17.01 -0.41
C TYR A 214 20.74 15.86 -0.70
N LEU A 215 20.30 14.62 -0.49
CA LEU A 215 21.11 13.43 -0.76
C LEU A 215 21.54 13.36 -2.22
N GLY A 216 20.64 13.65 -3.17
CA GLY A 216 20.96 13.70 -4.59
C GLY A 216 22.03 14.75 -4.92
N ILE A 217 21.94 15.94 -4.34
CA ILE A 217 22.95 17.00 -4.52
C ILE A 217 24.31 16.56 -3.96
N ILE A 218 24.32 16.00 -2.75
CA ILE A 218 25.52 15.47 -2.08
C ILE A 218 26.21 14.44 -2.98
N GLN A 219 25.47 13.40 -3.41
CA GLN A 219 26.00 12.33 -4.25
C GLN A 219 26.56 12.86 -5.58
N ASN A 220 25.89 13.84 -6.19
CA ASN A 220 26.37 14.44 -7.43
C ASN A 220 27.67 15.24 -7.23
N LYS A 221 27.79 15.95 -6.11
CA LYS A 221 28.97 16.75 -5.78
C LYS A 221 30.15 15.91 -5.31
N GLU A 222 29.90 14.82 -4.58
CA GLU A 222 30.92 13.84 -4.19
C GLU A 222 31.51 13.17 -5.44
N LYS A 223 30.66 12.69 -6.36
CA LYS A 223 31.11 12.19 -7.68
C LYS A 223 31.92 13.24 -8.45
N SER A 224 31.52 14.52 -8.38
CA SER A 224 32.25 15.60 -9.04
C SER A 224 33.59 15.97 -8.37
N LYS A 225 33.73 15.75 -7.05
CA LYS A 225 34.97 15.95 -6.30
C LYS A 225 35.96 14.80 -6.55
N GLU A 226 35.48 13.56 -6.59
CA GLU A 226 36.29 12.39 -6.97
C GLU A 226 36.86 12.56 -8.39
N VAL A 227 36.06 13.10 -9.32
CA VAL A 227 36.53 13.42 -10.69
C VAL A 227 37.57 14.54 -10.72
N LYS A 228 37.57 15.48 -9.77
CA LYS A 228 38.54 16.60 -9.70
C LYS A 228 39.84 16.25 -8.96
N GLN A 229 39.81 15.33 -7.99
CA GLN A 229 41.01 14.85 -7.30
C GLN A 229 41.84 13.83 -8.13
N GLY A 230 41.27 13.27 -9.20
CA GLY A 230 41.95 12.30 -10.08
C GLY A 230 42.80 12.87 -11.22
N ASN A 231 43.04 14.19 -11.30
CA ASN A 231 43.64 14.84 -12.48
C ASN A 231 45.05 15.46 -12.30
N GLU A 232 45.83 15.02 -11.32
CA GLU A 232 47.31 15.08 -11.37
C GLU A 232 47.85 13.63 -11.39
N LYS A 233 48.45 13.22 -12.52
CA LYS A 233 48.75 11.82 -12.92
C LYS A 233 49.82 11.11 -12.04
N PRO A 234 49.79 9.77 -11.87
CA PRO A 234 50.08 8.85 -12.99
C PRO A 234 49.04 7.73 -13.20
N GLU A 235 48.31 7.88 -14.30
CA GLU A 235 47.91 6.86 -15.29
C GLU A 235 47.44 5.47 -14.80
N VAL A 236 46.15 5.33 -14.46
CA VAL A 236 45.42 4.03 -14.46
C VAL A 236 43.97 4.22 -14.99
N LYS A 237 43.46 3.17 -15.63
CA LYS A 237 42.45 3.02 -16.71
C LYS A 237 40.94 3.17 -16.32
N PRO A 238 40.03 3.26 -17.32
CA PRO A 238 38.63 3.71 -17.17
C PRO A 238 37.66 2.61 -16.68
N GLU A 239 37.74 2.18 -15.41
CA GLU A 239 37.09 0.92 -14.97
C GLU A 239 35.96 1.05 -13.91
N GLN A 240 35.70 2.21 -13.28
CA GLN A 240 34.85 2.26 -12.07
C GLN A 240 33.35 2.60 -12.24
N THR A 241 32.87 2.97 -13.44
CA THR A 241 31.41 3.04 -13.70
C THR A 241 30.86 1.70 -14.21
N GLU A 242 31.75 0.80 -14.67
CA GLU A 242 31.41 -0.57 -15.05
C GLU A 242 31.29 -1.51 -13.85
N THR A 243 32.00 -1.28 -12.74
CA THR A 243 31.97 -2.15 -11.55
C THR A 243 30.56 -2.32 -10.96
N ASN A 244 29.73 -1.27 -10.91
CA ASN A 244 28.39 -1.36 -10.32
C ASN A 244 27.37 -2.09 -11.22
N LYS A 245 27.49 -1.97 -12.55
CA LYS A 245 26.67 -2.75 -13.50
C LYS A 245 27.19 -4.20 -13.57
N GLN A 246 28.51 -4.39 -13.58
CA GLN A 246 29.14 -5.70 -13.68
C GLN A 246 28.85 -6.56 -12.45
N ASP A 247 28.83 -5.96 -11.25
CA ASP A 247 28.48 -6.69 -10.03
C ASP A 247 26.98 -7.03 -9.96
N ASN A 248 26.10 -6.16 -10.46
CA ASN A 248 24.69 -6.49 -10.63
C ASN A 248 24.45 -7.57 -11.71
N ILE A 249 25.25 -7.58 -12.79
CA ILE A 249 25.24 -8.67 -13.78
C ILE A 249 25.67 -9.98 -13.12
N LYS A 250 26.76 -9.98 -12.34
CA LYS A 250 27.20 -11.17 -11.58
C LYS A 250 26.12 -11.67 -10.63
N ALA A 251 25.45 -10.78 -9.90
CA ALA A 251 24.35 -11.15 -9.00
C ALA A 251 23.15 -11.74 -9.76
N CYS A 252 22.79 -11.17 -10.92
CA CYS A 252 21.75 -11.72 -11.78
C CYS A 252 22.12 -13.10 -12.35
N MET A 253 23.38 -13.30 -12.73
CA MET A 253 23.91 -14.60 -13.16
C MET A 253 23.88 -15.64 -12.04
N ALA A 254 24.24 -15.26 -10.80
CA ALA A 254 24.15 -16.16 -9.65
C ALA A 254 22.70 -16.64 -9.41
N TYR A 255 21.71 -15.75 -9.52
CA TYR A 255 20.29 -16.14 -9.42
C TYR A 255 19.82 -17.04 -10.57
N ARG A 256 20.38 -16.91 -11.78
CA ARG A 256 20.09 -17.84 -12.88
C ARG A 256 20.55 -19.26 -12.56
N ASP A 257 21.68 -19.40 -11.89
CA ASP A 257 22.19 -20.70 -11.49
C ASP A 257 21.34 -21.30 -10.35
N GLU A 258 20.86 -20.49 -9.40
CA GLU A 258 19.90 -20.93 -8.38
C GLU A 258 18.57 -21.38 -9.00
N LEU A 259 18.05 -20.66 -10.00
CA LEU A 259 16.86 -21.08 -10.74
C LEU A 259 17.05 -22.43 -11.44
N LYS A 260 18.22 -22.67 -12.05
CA LYS A 260 18.54 -23.98 -12.63
C LYS A 260 18.57 -25.09 -11.58
N LYS A 261 19.11 -24.84 -10.39
CA LYS A 261 19.15 -25.83 -9.28
C LYS A 261 17.74 -26.26 -8.85
N VAL A 262 16.76 -25.36 -8.91
CA VAL A 262 15.35 -25.68 -8.63
C VAL A 262 14.54 -26.12 -9.86
N GLY A 263 15.21 -26.37 -10.99
CA GLY A 263 14.60 -26.87 -12.23
C GLY A 263 13.81 -25.83 -13.02
N ILE A 264 14.08 -24.53 -12.83
CA ILE A 264 13.50 -23.46 -13.65
C ILE A 264 14.48 -23.06 -14.75
N ASP A 265 14.06 -23.24 -16.00
CA ASP A 265 14.75 -22.67 -17.15
C ASP A 265 14.30 -21.22 -17.37
N TYR A 266 15.19 -20.28 -17.04
CA TYR A 266 14.95 -18.84 -17.17
C TYR A 266 14.88 -18.35 -18.63
N LEU A 267 15.27 -19.17 -19.61
CA LEU A 267 15.13 -18.87 -21.04
C LEU A 267 13.86 -19.49 -21.66
N SER A 268 13.12 -20.31 -20.91
CA SER A 268 11.89 -20.89 -21.41
C SER A 268 10.86 -19.80 -21.75
N SER A 269 10.12 -19.98 -22.85
CA SER A 269 9.13 -18.99 -23.32
C SER A 269 8.15 -18.57 -22.23
N LYS A 270 7.75 -19.51 -21.37
CA LYS A 270 6.86 -19.27 -20.23
C LYS A 270 7.47 -18.32 -19.18
N VAL A 271 8.75 -18.50 -18.84
CA VAL A 271 9.43 -17.64 -17.86
C VAL A 271 9.71 -16.26 -18.47
N VAL A 272 10.13 -16.23 -19.74
CA VAL A 272 10.39 -14.97 -20.46
C VAL A 272 9.13 -14.11 -20.55
N GLU A 273 7.99 -14.69 -20.94
CA GLU A 273 6.70 -13.99 -20.97
C GLU A 273 6.27 -13.53 -19.58
N TRP A 274 6.48 -14.36 -18.56
CA TRP A 274 6.17 -14.01 -17.18
C TRP A 274 7.01 -12.81 -16.70
N CYS A 275 8.33 -12.79 -16.96
CA CYS A 275 9.19 -11.66 -16.61
C CYS A 275 8.76 -10.38 -17.34
N LYS A 276 8.42 -10.46 -18.63
CA LYS A 276 7.92 -9.32 -19.42
C LYS A 276 6.58 -8.78 -18.91
N LYS A 277 5.70 -9.63 -18.37
CA LYS A 277 4.41 -9.21 -17.81
C LYS A 277 4.52 -8.60 -16.41
N ASN A 278 5.52 -9.01 -15.63
CA ASN A 278 5.65 -8.65 -14.21
C ASN A 278 6.77 -7.65 -13.90
N THR A 279 7.55 -7.24 -14.90
CA THR A 279 8.57 -6.19 -14.79
C THR A 279 7.95 -4.84 -14.47
N ARG A 280 8.63 -4.06 -13.61
CA ARG A 280 8.28 -2.67 -13.29
C ARG A 280 9.05 -1.67 -14.15
N THR A 281 10.13 -2.12 -14.78
CA THR A 281 11.09 -1.31 -15.54
C THR A 281 11.01 -1.52 -17.06
N GLY A 282 10.01 -2.28 -17.52
CA GLY A 282 9.77 -2.53 -18.94
C GLY A 282 10.82 -3.42 -19.60
N ILE A 283 11.29 -4.46 -18.90
CA ILE A 283 12.23 -5.44 -19.46
C ILE A 283 11.64 -6.11 -20.71
N THR A 284 12.29 -5.93 -21.86
CA THR A 284 11.89 -6.53 -23.15
C THR A 284 12.81 -7.66 -23.63
N THR A 285 14.00 -7.81 -23.01
CA THR A 285 15.01 -8.82 -23.35
C THR A 285 15.60 -9.48 -22.11
N MET A 286 16.02 -10.74 -22.23
CA MET A 286 16.77 -11.44 -21.17
C MET A 286 18.29 -11.27 -21.33
N ASP A 287 18.74 -10.54 -22.35
CA ASP A 287 20.16 -10.25 -22.56
C ASP A 287 20.63 -9.14 -21.61
N LEU A 288 21.33 -9.52 -20.53
CA LEU A 288 21.78 -8.60 -19.48
C LEU A 288 22.69 -7.48 -19.99
N THR A 289 23.39 -7.70 -21.12
CA THR A 289 24.27 -6.69 -21.71
C THR A 289 23.47 -5.50 -22.25
N LYS A 290 22.25 -5.76 -22.72
CA LYS A 290 21.32 -4.78 -23.29
C LYS A 290 20.43 -4.09 -22.25
N LEU A 291 20.49 -4.54 -21.00
CA LEU A 291 19.73 -3.94 -19.90
C LEU A 291 20.53 -2.83 -19.23
N ASN A 292 19.83 -1.79 -18.77
CA ASN A 292 20.41 -0.80 -17.87
C ASN A 292 20.47 -1.34 -16.43
N ASN A 293 21.12 -0.62 -15.52
CA ASN A 293 21.33 -1.10 -14.15
C ASN A 293 20.01 -1.35 -13.39
N GLU A 294 19.02 -0.48 -13.58
CA GLU A 294 17.71 -0.58 -12.94
C GLU A 294 16.93 -1.82 -13.42
N GLN A 295 17.00 -2.10 -14.73
CA GLN A 295 16.41 -3.29 -15.34
C GLN A 295 17.09 -4.59 -14.88
N ILE A 296 18.40 -4.57 -14.60
CA ILE A 296 19.11 -5.73 -14.05
C ILE A 296 18.65 -6.00 -12.60
N ILE A 297 18.46 -4.96 -11.79
CA ILE A 297 17.95 -5.08 -10.42
C ILE A 297 16.50 -5.61 -10.41
N ASP A 298 15.64 -5.10 -11.29
CA ASP A 298 14.27 -5.60 -11.46
C ASP A 298 14.26 -7.08 -11.89
N MET A 299 15.17 -7.48 -12.79
CA MET A 299 15.34 -8.89 -13.18
C MET A 299 15.74 -9.80 -12.01
N ILE A 300 16.67 -9.35 -11.14
CA ILE A 300 17.07 -10.09 -9.94
C ILE A 300 15.86 -10.34 -9.03
N ASN A 301 15.03 -9.31 -8.82
CA ASN A 301 13.83 -9.43 -8.00
C ASN A 301 12.79 -10.40 -8.60
N LEU A 302 12.62 -10.39 -9.92
CA LEU A 302 11.73 -11.33 -10.61
C LEU A 302 12.22 -12.79 -10.48
N TYR A 303 13.52 -13.03 -10.62
CA TYR A 303 14.11 -14.35 -10.45
C TYR A 303 14.01 -14.86 -9.00
N ALA A 304 14.22 -13.98 -8.01
CA ALA A 304 14.03 -14.32 -6.60
C ALA A 304 12.59 -14.78 -6.31
N ARG A 305 11.59 -14.13 -6.92
CA ARG A 305 10.17 -14.52 -6.79
C ARG A 305 9.88 -15.90 -7.40
N LEU A 306 10.36 -16.15 -8.62
CA LEU A 306 10.20 -17.45 -9.28
C LEU A 306 10.83 -18.59 -8.45
N HIS A 307 12.00 -18.33 -7.87
CA HIS A 307 12.66 -19.28 -6.98
C HIS A 307 11.84 -19.55 -5.71
N ALA A 308 11.30 -18.51 -5.07
CA ALA A 308 10.46 -18.64 -3.88
C ALA A 308 9.15 -19.40 -4.14
N GLU A 309 8.46 -19.10 -5.25
CA GLU A 309 7.22 -19.79 -5.65
C GLU A 309 7.44 -21.27 -5.92
N LYS A 310 8.58 -21.63 -6.52
CA LYS A 310 8.95 -23.02 -6.80
C LYS A 310 9.24 -23.78 -5.50
N LYS A 311 10.00 -23.16 -4.59
CA LYS A 311 10.28 -23.74 -3.28
C LYS A 311 9.00 -23.98 -2.47
N ALA A 312 8.05 -23.03 -2.49
CA ALA A 312 6.75 -23.21 -1.84
C ALA A 312 5.97 -24.41 -2.40
N LYS A 313 5.87 -24.53 -3.74
CA LYS A 313 5.19 -25.65 -4.40
C LYS A 313 5.85 -27.01 -4.15
N ASP A 314 7.18 -27.06 -4.06
CA ASP A 314 7.90 -28.30 -3.78
C ASP A 314 7.75 -28.71 -2.30
N HIS A 315 7.67 -27.74 -1.37
CA HIS A 315 7.32 -28.00 0.03
C HIS A 315 5.89 -28.55 0.19
N GLU A 316 4.90 -27.99 -0.49
CA GLU A 316 3.51 -28.47 -0.49
C GLU A 316 3.40 -29.91 -1.03
N LYS A 317 4.11 -30.22 -2.13
CA LYS A 317 4.15 -31.58 -2.69
C LYS A 317 4.84 -32.60 -1.78
N GLN A 318 5.84 -32.18 -1.00
CA GLN A 318 6.48 -33.05 0.00
C GLN A 318 5.58 -33.29 1.21
N ALA A 319 4.78 -32.31 1.62
CA ALA A 319 3.79 -32.46 2.70
C ALA A 319 2.67 -33.43 2.30
N GLN A 320 2.17 -33.34 1.05
CA GLN A 320 1.13 -34.24 0.52
C GLN A 320 1.59 -35.69 0.30
N LYS A 321 2.90 -35.94 0.19
CA LYS A 321 3.46 -37.31 0.10
C LYS A 321 3.73 -37.96 1.45
N LYS A 322 3.66 -37.19 2.54
CA LYS A 322 3.89 -37.64 3.92
C LYS A 322 2.59 -37.82 4.73
N ALA A 323 1.45 -37.40 4.16
CA ALA A 323 0.10 -37.67 4.65
C ALA A 323 -0.47 -38.87 3.88
#